data_AF-A0A410V7D6-F1
#
_entry.id   AF-A0A410V7D6-F1
#
_cell.length_a   1.000
_cell.length_b   1.000
_cell.length_c   1.000
_cell.angle_alpha   90.00
_cell.angle_beta   90.00
_cell.angle_gamma   90.00
#
_symmetry.space_group_name_H-M   'P 1'
#
loop_
_entity.id
_entity.type
_entity.pdbx_description
1 polymer ?
#
loop_
_entity_poly.entity_id
_entity_poly.type
_entity_poly.pdbx_seq_one_letter_code
_entity_poly.pdbx_strand_id
1 'polypeptide(L)'
;MHALHEDKAGREIIELAKAINAGTSGNHRSKSEWYKVIKSLAERQRQTDETPEQAFTRFVTASEDGKALFKAMRSAGGPDWDPPAPKLMVIKSDSAYAELRRIAERIQKDEPALTREQAFVKAYNSNPDLAQRAKSERSVA
;
A
#
# COMPACT_ATOMS: atom_id res chain seq x y z
N MET A 1 -12.26 -16.55 -12.10
CA MET A 1 -12.72 -17.43 -11.01
C MET A 1 -11.90 -17.20 -9.73
N HIS A 2 -12.07 -16.06 -9.04
CA HIS A 2 -11.28 -15.72 -7.83
C HIS A 2 -12.11 -15.62 -6.54
N ALA A 3 -13.44 -15.69 -6.61
CA ALA A 3 -14.34 -15.41 -5.48
C ALA A 3 -14.46 -16.56 -4.45
N LEU A 4 -14.24 -17.82 -4.85
CA LEU A 4 -14.55 -18.99 -4.00
C LEU A 4 -13.56 -19.20 -2.84
N HIS A 5 -12.30 -18.80 -2.99
CA HIS A 5 -11.30 -18.96 -1.94
C HIS A 5 -11.39 -17.89 -0.84
N GLU A 6 -11.82 -16.67 -1.20
CA GLU A 6 -11.89 -15.56 -0.25
C GLU A 6 -13.08 -15.66 0.72
N ASP A 7 -14.20 -16.26 0.29
CA ASP A 7 -15.37 -16.46 1.16
C ASP A 7 -15.12 -17.49 2.27
N LYS A 8 -14.28 -18.50 1.99
CA LYS A 8 -13.88 -19.48 3.00
C LYS A 8 -13.00 -18.83 4.07
N ALA A 9 -12.01 -18.04 3.66
CA ALA A 9 -11.12 -17.31 4.56
C ALA A 9 -11.89 -16.28 5.43
N GLY A 10 -12.87 -15.59 4.84
CA GLY A 10 -13.76 -14.68 5.57
C GLY A 10 -14.57 -15.38 6.67
N ARG A 11 -15.10 -16.59 6.40
CA ARG A 11 -15.83 -17.37 7.42
C ARG A 11 -14.91 -17.90 8.51
N GLU A 12 -13.76 -18.45 8.15
CA GLU A 12 -12.78 -18.98 9.12
C GLU A 12 -12.33 -17.90 10.12
N ILE A 13 -12.15 -16.66 9.66
CA ILE A 13 -11.72 -15.58 10.55
C ILE A 13 -12.84 -15.05 11.47
N ILE A 14 -14.10 -15.13 11.03
CA ILE A 14 -15.27 -14.79 11.83
C ILE A 14 -15.43 -15.82 12.96
N GLU A 15 -15.30 -17.11 12.63
CA GLU A 15 -15.32 -18.19 13.63
C GLU A 15 -14.17 -18.06 14.63
N LEU A 16 -12.97 -17.73 14.16
CA LEU A 16 -11.84 -17.43 15.04
C LEU A 16 -12.13 -16.24 15.96
N ALA A 17 -12.71 -15.15 15.44
CA ALA A 17 -13.07 -14.00 16.27
C ALA A 17 -14.12 -14.36 17.33
N LYS A 18 -15.13 -15.16 16.99
CA LYS A 18 -16.12 -15.68 17.93
C LYS A 18 -15.46 -16.55 19.00
N ALA A 19 -14.56 -17.45 18.62
CA ALA A 19 -13.82 -18.31 19.56
C ALA A 19 -12.92 -17.52 20.51
N ILE A 20 -12.20 -16.50 20.02
CA ILE A 20 -11.39 -15.58 20.84
C ILE A 20 -12.30 -14.85 21.84
N ASN A 21 -13.44 -14.32 21.38
CA ASN A 21 -14.37 -13.60 22.23
C ASN A 21 -15.07 -14.50 23.27
N ALA A 22 -15.21 -15.79 22.99
CA ALA A 22 -15.71 -16.80 23.90
C ALA A 22 -14.63 -17.34 24.86
N GLY A 23 -13.36 -16.95 24.70
CA GLY A 23 -12.24 -17.44 25.51
C GLY A 23 -11.82 -18.87 25.18
N THR A 24 -12.27 -19.43 24.06
CA THR A 24 -11.95 -20.80 23.63
C THR A 24 -10.75 -20.88 22.69
N SER A 25 -10.21 -19.73 22.26
CA SER A 25 -9.03 -19.63 21.41
C SER A 25 -8.15 -18.42 21.78
N GLY A 26 -6.84 -18.55 21.57
CA GLY A 26 -5.88 -17.46 21.74
C GLY A 26 -5.86 -16.52 20.54
N ASN A 27 -5.59 -15.23 20.79
CA ASN A 27 -5.46 -14.25 19.72
C ASN A 27 -4.02 -14.19 19.20
N HIS A 28 -3.75 -14.94 18.13
CA HIS A 28 -2.43 -15.03 17.51
C HIS A 28 -2.28 -14.17 16.25
N ARG A 29 -3.33 -13.42 15.88
CA ARG A 29 -3.37 -12.58 14.68
C ARG A 29 -2.96 -11.16 15.02
N SER A 30 -2.28 -10.50 14.10
CA SER A 30 -1.95 -9.08 14.24
C SER A 30 -3.19 -8.19 14.05
N LYS A 31 -3.16 -6.99 14.62
CA LYS A 31 -4.20 -5.97 14.42
C LYS A 31 -4.35 -5.59 12.94
N SER A 32 -3.24 -5.48 12.21
CA SER A 32 -3.26 -5.21 10.76
C SER A 32 -3.96 -6.32 9.94
N GLU A 33 -3.79 -7.59 10.30
CA GLU A 33 -4.53 -8.70 9.68
C GLU A 33 -6.03 -8.61 9.95
N TRP A 34 -6.42 -8.37 11.20
CA TRP A 34 -7.82 -8.15 11.57
C TRP A 34 -8.43 -6.98 10.79
N TYR A 35 -7.74 -5.84 10.76
CA TYR A 35 -8.20 -4.64 10.08
C TYR A 35 -8.41 -4.88 8.58
N LYS A 36 -7.47 -5.55 7.90
CA LYS A 36 -7.59 -5.90 6.47
C LYS A 36 -8.86 -6.69 6.18
N VAL A 37 -9.18 -7.66 7.04
CA VAL A 37 -10.37 -8.49 6.83
C VAL A 37 -11.66 -7.75 7.14
N ILE A 38 -11.71 -6.99 8.24
CA ILE A 38 -12.86 -6.14 8.56
C ILE A 38 -13.13 -5.16 7.40
N LYS A 39 -12.08 -4.51 6.87
CA LYS A 39 -12.18 -3.59 5.75
C LYS A 39 -12.69 -4.27 4.48
N SER A 40 -12.18 -5.45 4.14
CA SER A 40 -12.64 -6.22 2.97
C SER A 40 -14.11 -6.62 3.09
N LEU A 41 -14.56 -7.10 4.25
CA LEU A 41 -15.95 -7.47 4.50
C LEU A 41 -16.88 -6.26 4.49
N ALA A 42 -16.46 -5.15 5.08
CA ALA A 42 -17.20 -3.89 5.04
C ALA A 42 -17.38 -3.37 3.61
N GLU A 43 -16.32 -3.39 2.80
CA GLU A 43 -16.35 -2.93 1.40
C GLU A 43 -17.28 -3.79 0.54
N ARG A 44 -17.34 -5.11 0.77
CA ARG A 44 -18.28 -6.00 0.09
C ARG A 44 -19.74 -5.73 0.44
N GLN A 45 -19.99 -5.28 1.67
CA GLN A 45 -21.33 -4.91 2.14
C GLN A 45 -21.63 -3.43 1.88
N ARG A 46 -20.73 -2.71 1.18
CA ARG A 46 -20.85 -1.27 0.99
C ARG A 46 -22.09 -0.94 0.16
N GLN A 47 -22.90 -0.04 0.70
CA GLN A 47 -24.04 0.56 0.00
C GLN A 47 -23.56 1.61 -1.01
N THR A 48 -24.35 1.84 -2.05
CA THR A 48 -23.97 2.74 -3.16
C THR A 48 -23.65 4.16 -2.71
N ASP A 49 -24.32 4.64 -1.65
CA ASP A 49 -24.21 6.01 -1.16
C ASP A 49 -23.31 6.17 0.09
N GLU A 50 -22.62 5.11 0.52
CA GLU A 50 -21.74 5.17 1.69
C GLU A 50 -20.26 5.17 1.31
N THR A 51 -19.46 5.96 2.02
CA THR A 51 -17.99 5.94 1.89
C THR A 51 -17.42 4.65 2.49
N PRO A 52 -16.20 4.24 2.11
CA PRO A 52 -15.54 3.08 2.72
C PRO A 52 -15.45 3.17 4.26
N GLU A 53 -15.23 4.36 4.81
CA GLU A 53 -15.21 4.60 6.25
C GLU A 53 -16.59 4.42 6.88
N GLN A 54 -17.64 4.90 6.23
CA GLN A 54 -19.02 4.71 6.70
C GLN A 54 -19.43 3.24 6.67
N ALA A 55 -19.09 2.52 5.60
CA ALA A 55 -19.28 1.07 5.51
C ALA A 55 -18.54 0.33 6.62
N PHE A 56 -17.27 0.70 6.88
CA PHE A 56 -16.49 0.12 7.96
C PHE A 56 -17.14 0.35 9.32
N THR A 57 -17.49 1.60 9.64
CA THR A 57 -18.15 1.96 10.89
C THR A 57 -19.45 1.19 11.04
N ARG A 58 -20.33 1.20 10.03
CA ARG A 58 -21.61 0.47 10.05
C ARG A 58 -21.38 -1.02 10.27
N PHE A 59 -20.41 -1.62 9.59
CA PHE A 59 -20.11 -3.04 9.73
C PHE A 59 -19.70 -3.38 11.17
N VAL A 60 -18.75 -2.65 11.76
CA VAL A 60 -18.27 -2.94 13.12
C VAL A 60 -19.26 -2.59 14.23
N THR A 61 -20.24 -1.73 13.97
CA THR A 61 -21.25 -1.32 14.97
C THR A 61 -22.57 -2.07 14.85
N ALA A 62 -23.01 -2.41 13.63
CA ALA A 62 -24.35 -2.95 13.38
C ALA A 62 -24.35 -4.46 13.08
N SER A 63 -23.27 -5.02 12.53
CA SER A 63 -23.18 -6.46 12.24
C SER A 63 -22.67 -7.25 13.45
N GLU A 64 -23.29 -8.37 13.78
CA GLU A 64 -22.79 -9.27 14.83
C GLU A 64 -21.38 -9.80 14.50
N ASP A 65 -21.14 -10.14 13.23
CA ASP A 65 -19.82 -10.57 12.78
C ASP A 65 -18.81 -9.41 12.83
N GLY A 66 -19.21 -8.21 12.43
CA GLY A 66 -18.37 -7.02 12.50
C GLY A 66 -17.99 -6.63 13.92
N LYS A 67 -18.94 -6.71 14.87
CA LYS A 67 -18.68 -6.51 16.31
C LYS A 67 -17.71 -7.56 16.84
N ALA A 68 -17.90 -8.83 16.48
CA ALA A 68 -17.04 -9.92 16.91
C ALA A 68 -15.60 -9.74 16.41
N LEU A 69 -15.44 -9.43 15.12
CA LEU A 69 -14.14 -9.15 14.50
C LEU A 69 -13.45 -7.94 15.12
N PHE A 70 -14.18 -6.84 15.34
CA PHE A 70 -13.62 -5.63 15.94
C PHE A 70 -13.20 -5.85 17.39
N LYS A 71 -13.97 -6.62 18.16
CA LYS A 71 -13.61 -7.00 19.53
C LYS A 71 -12.35 -7.88 19.56
N ALA A 72 -12.22 -8.84 18.64
CA ALA A 72 -11.02 -9.64 18.48
C ALA A 72 -9.81 -8.80 18.05
N MET A 73 -10.00 -7.83 17.14
CA MET A 73 -8.94 -6.88 16.76
C MET A 73 -8.44 -6.09 17.98
N ARG A 74 -9.35 -5.62 18.84
CA ARG A 74 -9.00 -4.85 20.04
C ARG A 74 -8.28 -5.67 21.10
N SER A 75 -8.53 -6.98 21.16
CA SER A 75 -7.84 -7.89 22.07
C SER A 75 -6.50 -8.41 21.55
N ALA A 76 -6.17 -8.14 20.28
CA ALA A 76 -4.88 -8.52 19.71
C ALA A 76 -3.77 -7.73 20.41
N GLY A 77 -2.90 -8.47 21.10
CA GLY A 77 -1.74 -7.93 21.80
C GLY A 77 -0.59 -7.61 20.84
N GLY A 78 0.34 -6.77 21.30
CA GLY A 78 1.56 -6.42 20.59
C GLY A 78 1.46 -5.13 19.76
N PRO A 79 2.59 -4.47 19.48
CA PRO A 79 2.65 -3.44 18.46
C PRO A 79 2.19 -4.04 17.12
N ASP A 80 1.39 -3.30 16.36
CA ASP A 80 1.19 -3.60 14.95
C ASP A 80 2.56 -3.79 14.33
N TRP A 81 2.91 -5.02 13.94
CA TRP A 81 4.00 -5.18 13.01
C TRP A 81 3.52 -4.53 11.71
N ASP A 82 3.94 -3.28 11.55
CA ASP A 82 3.73 -2.53 10.33
C ASP A 82 4.84 -3.01 9.38
N PRO A 83 4.52 -3.70 8.27
CA PRO A 83 5.53 -3.89 7.24
C PRO A 83 6.06 -2.50 6.90
N PRO A 84 7.39 -2.28 6.85
CA PRO A 84 7.91 -0.99 6.47
C PRO A 84 7.21 -0.59 5.18
N ALA A 85 6.51 0.55 5.20
CA ALA A 85 5.83 1.07 4.02
C ALA A 85 6.81 0.92 2.85
N PRO A 86 6.37 0.35 1.70
CA PRO A 86 7.26 0.17 0.57
C PRO A 86 7.96 1.51 0.38
N LYS A 87 9.29 1.53 0.49
CA LYS A 87 10.07 2.75 0.34
C LYS A 87 9.73 3.26 -1.05
N LEU A 88 8.79 4.21 -1.14
CA LEU A 88 8.62 5.01 -2.32
C LEU A 88 9.98 5.66 -2.47
N MET A 89 10.70 5.31 -3.54
CA MET A 89 11.95 5.97 -3.85
C MET A 89 11.61 7.45 -3.98
N VAL A 90 11.85 8.20 -2.91
CA VAL A 90 11.82 9.65 -2.94
C VAL A 90 13.03 10.01 -3.77
N ILE A 91 12.82 10.08 -5.09
CA ILE A 91 13.74 10.78 -5.97
C ILE A 91 13.71 12.21 -5.45
N LYS A 92 14.69 12.53 -4.59
CA LYS A 92 14.78 13.87 -4.03
C LYS A 92 14.83 14.85 -5.22
N SER A 93 14.13 15.96 -5.12
CA SER A 93 14.01 16.95 -6.20
C SER A 93 15.35 17.57 -6.62
N ASP A 94 16.38 17.37 -5.81
CA ASP A 94 17.79 17.74 -5.98
C ASP A 94 18.70 16.56 -6.39
N SER A 95 18.14 15.38 -6.67
CA SER A 95 18.92 14.23 -7.16
C SER A 95 19.55 14.53 -8.52
N ALA A 96 20.74 13.98 -8.75
CA ALA A 96 21.43 14.10 -10.04
C ALA A 96 20.57 13.52 -11.18
N TYR A 97 19.72 12.52 -10.89
CA TYR A 97 18.74 11.98 -11.83
C TYR A 97 17.65 12.99 -12.21
N ALA A 98 17.12 13.75 -11.24
CA ALA A 98 16.14 14.80 -11.50
C ALA A 98 16.75 15.94 -12.33
N GLU A 99 18.01 16.28 -12.09
CA GLU A 99 18.75 17.27 -12.87
C GLU A 99 18.97 16.83 -14.32
N LEU A 100 19.39 15.57 -14.53
CA LEU A 100 19.50 14.98 -15.87
C LEU A 100 18.16 14.99 -16.63
N ARG A 101 17.04 14.76 -15.94
CA ARG A 101 15.70 14.89 -16.54
C ARG A 101 15.38 16.31 -16.99
N ARG A 102 15.70 17.32 -16.19
CA ARG A 102 15.48 18.73 -16.59
C ARG A 102 16.32 19.11 -17.81
N ILE A 103 17.56 18.62 -17.88
CA ILE A 103 18.43 18.83 -19.04
C ILE A 103 17.85 18.12 -20.27
N ALA A 104 17.37 16.89 -20.12
CA ALA A 104 16.71 16.14 -21.20
C ALA A 104 15.45 16.86 -21.73
N GLU A 105 14.63 17.43 -20.84
CA GLU A 105 13.44 18.20 -21.22
C GLU A 105 13.80 19.48 -21.98
N ARG A 106 14.92 20.13 -21.63
CA ARG A 106 15.45 21.26 -22.40
C ARG A 106 15.94 20.82 -23.78
N ILE A 107 16.72 19.74 -23.85
CA ILE A 107 17.20 19.16 -25.12
C ILE A 107 16.03 18.80 -26.03
N GLN A 108 14.95 18.22 -25.49
CA GLN A 108 13.77 17.89 -26.29
C GLN A 108 13.02 19.13 -26.80
N LYS A 109 13.01 20.23 -26.03
CA LYS A 109 12.46 21.51 -26.50
C LYS A 109 13.30 22.12 -27.62
N ASP A 110 14.61 22.04 -27.50
CA ASP A 110 15.55 22.59 -28.48
C ASP A 110 15.65 21.70 -29.74
N GLU A 111 15.45 20.39 -29.58
CA GLU A 111 15.47 19.37 -30.64
C GLU A 111 14.18 18.51 -30.59
N PRO A 112 13.05 19.03 -31.09
CA PRO A 112 11.75 18.34 -31.02
C PRO A 112 11.69 17.01 -31.78
N ALA A 113 12.66 16.76 -32.67
CA ALA A 113 12.80 15.49 -33.38
C ALA A 113 13.28 14.35 -32.46
N LEU A 114 13.82 14.65 -31.28
CA LEU A 114 14.25 13.65 -30.32
C LEU A 114 13.09 13.19 -29.43
N THR A 115 13.00 11.88 -29.24
CA THR A 115 12.18 11.28 -28.19
C THR A 115 12.74 11.64 -26.80
N ARG A 116 11.90 11.52 -25.77
CA ARG A 116 12.30 11.84 -24.39
C ARG A 116 13.48 10.97 -23.95
N GLU A 117 13.49 9.71 -24.36
CA GLU A 117 14.53 8.74 -24.08
C GLU A 117 15.85 9.11 -24.77
N GLN A 118 15.79 9.54 -26.03
CA GLN A 118 16.97 10.01 -26.77
C GLN A 118 17.53 11.31 -26.19
N ALA A 119 16.66 12.25 -25.83
CA ALA A 119 17.07 13.48 -25.15
C ALA A 119 17.69 13.19 -23.78
N PHE A 120 17.19 12.19 -23.06
CA PHE A 120 17.77 11.75 -21.79
C PHE A 120 19.13 11.08 -21.98
N VAL A 121 19.30 10.20 -22.97
CA VAL A 121 20.61 9.60 -23.30
C VAL A 121 21.61 10.70 -23.68
N LYS A 122 21.19 11.71 -24.43
CA LYS A 122 22.03 12.87 -24.77
C LYS A 122 22.42 13.64 -23.51
N ALA A 123 21.47 13.97 -22.63
CA ALA A 123 21.74 14.61 -21.34
C ALA A 123 22.73 13.78 -20.49
N TYR A 124 22.54 12.46 -20.45
CA TYR A 124 23.37 11.53 -19.69
C TYR A 124 24.82 11.49 -20.19
N ASN A 125 25.02 11.44 -21.51
CA ASN A 125 26.34 11.38 -22.12
C ASN A 125 27.07 12.72 -22.10
N SER A 126 26.34 13.84 -22.20
CA SER A 126 26.90 15.19 -22.17
C SER A 126 27.22 15.68 -20.75
N ASN A 127 26.78 14.98 -19.70
CA ASN A 127 26.99 15.36 -18.30
C ASN A 127 27.55 14.17 -17.49
N PRO A 128 28.80 13.75 -17.71
CA PRO A 128 29.38 12.55 -17.10
C PRO A 128 29.42 12.60 -15.56
N ASP A 129 29.65 13.77 -14.97
CA ASP A 129 29.67 13.95 -13.51
C ASP A 129 28.27 13.75 -12.89
N LEU A 130 27.22 14.29 -13.53
CA LEU A 130 25.84 14.05 -13.12
C LEU A 130 25.42 12.60 -13.34
N ALA A 131 25.84 11.99 -14.44
CA ALA A 131 25.61 10.57 -14.72
C ALA A 131 26.24 9.68 -13.64
N GLN A 132 27.47 9.98 -13.22
CA GLN A 132 28.17 9.23 -12.17
C GLN A 132 27.48 9.41 -10.82
N ARG A 133 27.09 10.63 -10.45
CA ARG A 133 26.31 10.90 -9.23
C ARG A 133 24.97 10.17 -9.24
N ALA A 134 24.25 10.19 -10.36
CA ALA A 134 22.98 9.49 -10.52
C ALA A 134 23.13 7.97 -10.39
N LYS A 135 24.25 7.37 -10.86
CA LYS A 135 24.57 5.96 -10.64
C LYS A 135 24.77 5.66 -9.15
N SER A 136 25.57 6.48 -8.46
CA SER A 136 25.86 6.32 -7.03
C SER A 136 24.61 6.47 -6.17
N GLU A 137 23.74 7.43 -6.48
CA GLU A 137 22.45 7.63 -5.80
C GLU A 137 21.51 6.44 -5.96
N ARG A 138 21.54 5.75 -7.12
CA ARG A 138 20.72 4.56 -7.39
C ARG A 138 21.23 3.31 -6.68
N SER A 139 22.54 3.21 -6.41
CA SER A 139 23.14 2.07 -5.70
C SER A 139 23.03 2.12 -4.18
N VAL A 140 22.70 3.29 -3.61
CA VAL A 140 22.62 3.52 -2.16
C VAL A 140 21.17 3.55 -1.65
N ALA A 141 20.19 3.43 -2.54
CA ALA A 141 18.75 3.38 -2.23
C ALA A 141 18.23 1.95 -2.13
#